data_AF-A0A8T3LZ52-F1
#
_entry.id   AF-A0A8T3LZ52-F1
#
_cell.length_a   1.000
_cell.length_b   1.000
_cell.length_c   1.000
_cell.angle_alpha   90.00
_cell.angle_beta   90.00
_cell.angle_gamma   90.00
#
_symmetry.space_group_name_H-M   'P 1'
#
loop_
_entity.id
_entity.type
_entity.pdbx_description
1 polymer ?
#
loop_
_entity_poly.entity_id
_entity_poly.type
_entity_poly.pdbx_seq_one_letter_code
_entity_poly.pdbx_strand_id
1 'polypeptide(L)'
;MARTARTWKGARTPSALKRVRQSLRRRDVNRRTQSEAKTLVQQASEIALGRSTGDGPVAVAAAISALDKAAEKGIIHPNNAARRKSRLMTKVNAAHLLDGAETGGPAAAKKRTTASKTAQRKKVAAAKASKAAAGKATDRPRTAAGKAKVAVTRASRESAAARRRAKSTGESDSSEG
;
A
#
# COMPACT_ATOMS: atom_id res chain seq x y z
N MET A 1 0.46 -36.30 42.02
CA MET A 1 1.04 -36.81 40.75
C MET A 1 1.62 -35.65 39.97
N ALA A 2 2.94 -35.65 39.79
CA ALA A 2 3.73 -34.50 39.37
C ALA A 2 3.28 -33.90 38.02
N ARG A 3 3.00 -32.59 38.02
CA ARG A 3 2.75 -31.79 36.81
C ARG A 3 4.10 -31.34 36.24
N THR A 4 4.82 -32.23 35.57
CA THR A 4 6.03 -31.82 34.83
C THR A 4 5.62 -30.81 33.75
N ALA A 5 6.18 -29.60 33.79
CA ALA A 5 5.86 -28.56 32.80
C ALA A 5 6.24 -29.05 31.39
N ARG A 6 5.28 -29.04 30.46
CA ARG A 6 5.49 -29.44 29.05
C ARG A 6 6.52 -28.51 28.39
N THR A 7 7.74 -28.99 28.16
CA THR A 7 8.88 -28.20 27.63
C THR A 7 8.93 -28.03 26.10
N TRP A 8 7.99 -28.58 25.32
CA TRP A 8 8.05 -28.48 23.84
C TRP A 8 7.42 -27.20 23.28
N LYS A 9 8.24 -26.27 22.75
CA LYS A 9 7.83 -24.97 22.20
C LYS A 9 7.59 -24.97 20.67
N GLY A 10 6.90 -25.96 20.13
CA GLY A 10 6.61 -26.09 18.69
C GLY A 10 5.11 -26.08 18.33
N ALA A 11 4.81 -25.98 17.04
CA ALA A 11 3.47 -26.15 16.47
C ALA A 11 2.94 -27.58 16.71
N ARG A 12 1.91 -27.76 17.55
CA ARG A 12 1.39 -29.08 17.96
C ARG A 12 0.22 -29.59 17.12
N THR A 13 -0.49 -28.69 16.44
CA THR A 13 -1.63 -29.05 15.59
C THR A 13 -1.18 -29.37 14.16
N PRO A 14 -1.80 -30.34 13.46
CA PRO A 14 -1.42 -30.71 12.10
C PRO A 14 -1.47 -29.54 11.09
N SER A 15 -2.43 -28.62 11.28
CA SER A 15 -2.53 -27.38 10.50
C SER A 15 -1.31 -26.48 10.69
N ALA A 16 -0.84 -26.30 11.92
CA ALA A 16 0.33 -25.47 12.23
C ALA A 16 1.63 -26.08 11.65
N LEU A 17 1.84 -27.39 11.74
CA LEU A 17 2.98 -28.07 11.10
C LEU A 17 2.95 -27.92 9.56
N LYS A 18 1.77 -27.97 8.94
CA LYS A 18 1.59 -27.67 7.50
C LYS A 18 1.98 -26.21 7.19
N ARG A 19 1.56 -25.25 8.02
CA ARG A 19 1.90 -23.83 7.84
C ARG A 19 3.41 -23.57 7.96
N VAL A 20 4.10 -24.23 8.89
CA VAL A 20 5.56 -24.14 9.01
C VAL A 20 6.22 -24.60 7.71
N ARG A 21 5.89 -25.79 7.20
CA ARG A 21 6.42 -26.30 5.92
C ARG A 21 6.15 -25.37 4.74
N GLN A 22 4.93 -24.84 4.63
CA GLN A 22 4.58 -23.88 3.57
C GLN A 22 5.37 -22.57 3.69
N SER A 23 5.56 -22.07 4.92
CA SER A 23 6.29 -20.83 5.17
C SER A 23 7.76 -20.94 4.79
N LEU A 24 8.41 -22.08 5.08
CA LEU A 24 9.81 -22.33 4.71
C LEU A 24 9.97 -22.33 3.18
N ARG A 25 9.14 -23.09 2.47
CA ARG A 25 9.16 -23.13 1.00
C ARG A 25 8.96 -21.74 0.37
N ARG A 26 7.98 -20.97 0.85
CA ARG A 26 7.74 -19.60 0.38
C ARG A 26 8.89 -18.67 0.71
N ARG A 27 9.49 -18.81 1.90
CA ARG A 27 10.63 -18.01 2.34
C ARG A 27 11.83 -18.20 1.42
N ASP A 28 12.14 -19.43 1.03
CA ASP A 28 13.31 -19.69 0.17
C ASP A 28 13.17 -19.05 -1.21
N VAL A 29 11.98 -19.12 -1.82
CA VAL A 29 11.70 -18.44 -3.11
C VAL A 29 11.70 -16.93 -2.95
N ASN A 30 10.99 -16.42 -1.94
CA ASN A 30 10.87 -14.97 -1.72
C ASN A 30 12.22 -14.34 -1.39
N ARG A 31 13.06 -15.03 -0.60
CA ARG A 31 14.39 -14.54 -0.22
C ARG A 31 15.25 -14.29 -1.45
N ARG A 32 15.29 -15.23 -2.40
CA ARG A 32 16.09 -15.11 -3.64
C ARG A 32 15.67 -13.89 -4.45
N THR A 33 14.39 -13.75 -4.78
CA THR A 33 13.90 -12.61 -5.58
C THR A 33 14.04 -11.28 -4.82
N GLN A 34 13.84 -11.26 -3.49
CA GLN A 34 14.05 -10.05 -2.70
C GLN A 34 15.53 -9.65 -2.64
N SER A 35 16.45 -10.61 -2.49
CA SER A 35 17.89 -10.34 -2.47
C SER A 35 18.37 -9.86 -3.83
N GLU A 36 17.97 -10.51 -4.92
CA GLU A 36 18.32 -10.10 -6.29
C GLU A 36 17.88 -8.66 -6.57
N ALA A 37 16.61 -8.32 -6.31
CA ALA A 37 16.10 -6.97 -6.50
C ALA A 37 16.81 -5.95 -5.58
N LYS A 38 17.20 -6.34 -4.36
CA LYS A 38 17.96 -5.46 -3.46
C LYS A 38 19.37 -5.21 -3.99
N THR A 39 20.05 -6.25 -4.47
CA THR A 39 21.41 -6.17 -5.01
C THR A 39 21.46 -5.29 -6.26
N LEU A 40 20.54 -5.49 -7.21
CA LEU A 40 20.49 -4.68 -8.43
C LEU A 40 20.21 -3.20 -8.14
N VAL A 41 19.32 -2.91 -7.18
CA VAL A 41 19.06 -1.53 -6.75
C VAL A 41 20.30 -0.93 -6.08
N GLN A 42 21.03 -1.72 -5.29
CA GLN A 42 22.26 -1.26 -4.64
C GLN A 42 23.33 -0.95 -5.68
N GLN A 43 23.59 -1.86 -6.62
CA GLN A 43 24.54 -1.69 -7.72
C GLN A 43 24.21 -0.45 -8.56
N ALA A 44 22.96 -0.31 -9.00
CA ALA A 44 22.51 0.87 -9.74
C ALA A 44 22.71 2.17 -8.94
N SER A 45 22.50 2.12 -7.61
CA SER A 45 22.73 3.29 -6.75
C SER A 45 24.21 3.59 -6.51
N GLU A 46 25.09 2.59 -6.52
CA GLU A 46 26.54 2.76 -6.36
C GLU A 46 27.17 3.32 -7.64
N ILE A 47 26.73 2.82 -8.80
CA ILE A 47 27.12 3.35 -10.10
C ILE A 47 26.68 4.82 -10.21
N ALA A 48 25.44 5.13 -9.83
CA ALA A 48 24.97 6.52 -9.79
C ALA A 48 25.79 7.42 -8.85
N LEU A 49 26.36 6.88 -7.77
CA LEU A 49 27.19 7.66 -6.84
C LEU A 49 28.67 7.72 -7.26
N GLY A 50 29.03 7.20 -8.44
CA GLY A 50 30.41 7.12 -8.92
C GLY A 50 31.30 6.18 -8.11
N ARG A 51 30.72 5.30 -7.30
CA ARG A 51 31.46 4.33 -6.45
C ARG A 51 31.80 3.03 -7.18
N SER A 52 31.21 2.83 -8.36
CA SER A 52 31.39 1.63 -9.17
C SER A 52 31.37 2.00 -10.65
N THR A 53 32.24 1.38 -11.44
CA THR A 53 32.32 1.57 -12.88
C THR A 53 31.30 0.67 -13.58
N GLY A 54 30.44 1.25 -14.42
CA GLY A 54 29.48 0.47 -15.20
C GLY A 54 28.52 1.33 -16.00
N ASP A 55 27.75 0.66 -16.86
CA ASP A 55 26.68 1.28 -17.64
C ASP A 55 25.48 1.58 -16.71
N GLY A 56 25.42 2.84 -16.25
CA GLY A 56 24.35 3.38 -15.42
C GLY A 56 22.94 3.12 -15.97
N PRO A 57 22.61 3.49 -17.22
CA PRO A 57 21.28 3.26 -17.76
C PRO A 57 20.89 1.78 -17.81
N VAL A 58 21.80 0.88 -18.17
CA VAL A 58 21.54 -0.57 -18.17
C VAL A 58 21.27 -1.08 -16.75
N ALA A 59 22.09 -0.67 -15.77
CA ALA A 59 21.92 -1.08 -14.37
C ALA A 59 20.59 -0.59 -13.79
N VAL A 60 20.19 0.64 -14.10
CA VAL A 60 18.91 1.22 -13.68
C VAL A 60 17.73 0.48 -14.30
N ALA A 61 17.77 0.17 -15.60
CA ALA A 61 16.74 -0.61 -16.28
C ALA A 61 16.58 -2.01 -15.67
N ALA A 62 17.70 -2.70 -15.40
CA ALA A 62 17.70 -4.01 -14.75
C ALA A 62 17.09 -3.95 -13.33
N ALA A 63 17.44 -2.94 -12.54
CA ALA A 63 16.90 -2.74 -11.20
C ALA A 63 15.37 -2.50 -11.21
N ILE A 64 14.87 -1.70 -12.16
CA ILE A 64 13.42 -1.46 -12.32
C ILE A 64 12.70 -2.74 -12.70
N SER A 65 13.20 -3.47 -13.71
CA SER A 65 12.61 -4.73 -14.17
C SER A 65 12.52 -5.76 -13.03
N ALA A 66 13.58 -5.87 -12.21
CA ALA A 66 13.58 -6.78 -11.06
C ALA A 66 12.58 -6.38 -9.98
N LEU A 67 12.42 -5.08 -9.71
CA LEU A 67 11.42 -4.58 -8.74
C LEU A 67 9.98 -4.85 -9.20
N ASP A 68 9.72 -4.69 -10.50
CA ASP A 68 8.40 -4.93 -11.07
C ASP A 68 8.04 -6.40 -11.09
N LYS A 69 8.95 -7.27 -11.52
CA LYS A 69 8.78 -8.72 -11.43
C LYS A 69 8.54 -9.19 -10.00
N ALA A 70 9.21 -8.57 -9.01
CA ALA A 70 8.98 -8.89 -7.60
C ALA A 70 7.61 -8.40 -7.10
N ALA A 71 7.07 -7.32 -7.66
CA ALA A 71 5.75 -6.80 -7.33
C ALA A 71 4.64 -7.63 -7.98
N GLU A 72 4.79 -8.01 -9.25
CA GLU A 72 3.88 -8.90 -9.98
C GLU A 72 3.73 -10.25 -9.28
N LYS A 73 4.84 -10.82 -8.79
CA LYS A 73 4.85 -12.06 -8.00
C LYS A 73 4.26 -11.89 -6.58
N GLY A 74 3.88 -10.68 -6.17
CA GLY A 74 3.34 -10.39 -4.84
C GLY A 74 4.37 -10.52 -3.70
N ILE A 75 5.67 -10.57 -4.03
CA ILE A 75 6.75 -10.71 -3.05
C ILE A 75 7.04 -9.36 -2.38
N ILE A 76 6.89 -8.27 -3.13
CA ILE A 76 7.01 -6.89 -2.66
C ILE A 76 5.70 -6.16 -2.98
N HIS A 77 5.17 -5.38 -2.04
CA HIS A 77 3.96 -4.60 -2.29
C HIS A 77 4.20 -3.57 -3.42
N PRO A 78 3.24 -3.30 -4.33
CA PRO A 78 3.42 -2.38 -5.46
C PRO A 78 3.87 -0.98 -5.02
N ASN A 79 3.29 -0.45 -3.94
CA ASN A 79 3.74 0.82 -3.37
C ASN A 79 5.20 0.77 -2.86
N ASN A 80 5.69 -0.37 -2.38
CA ASN A 80 7.09 -0.49 -1.97
C ASN A 80 8.02 -0.51 -3.18
N ALA A 81 7.64 -1.22 -4.25
CA ALA A 81 8.35 -1.15 -5.53
C ALA A 81 8.37 0.29 -6.08
N ALA A 82 7.23 0.98 -6.12
CA ALA A 82 7.13 2.37 -6.56
C ALA A 82 8.00 3.33 -5.74
N ARG A 83 8.02 3.19 -4.39
CA ARG A 83 8.91 3.98 -3.53
C ARG A 83 10.38 3.73 -3.85
N ARG A 84 10.77 2.47 -4.07
CA ARG A 84 12.16 2.12 -4.40
C ARG A 84 12.57 2.68 -5.76
N LYS A 85 11.72 2.58 -6.79
CA LYS A 85 11.95 3.22 -8.09
C LYS A 85 12.12 4.73 -7.96
N SER A 86 11.21 5.41 -7.26
CA SER A 86 11.28 6.86 -7.06
C SER A 86 12.57 7.29 -6.37
N ARG A 87 13.00 6.57 -5.33
CA ARG A 87 14.27 6.83 -4.64
C ARG A 87 15.48 6.61 -5.54
N LEU A 88 15.49 5.53 -6.33
CA LEU A 88 16.57 5.26 -7.28
C LEU A 88 16.67 6.38 -8.32
N MET A 89 15.55 6.76 -8.92
CA MET A 89 15.50 7.84 -9.91
C MET A 89 15.93 9.18 -9.33
N THR A 90 15.57 9.47 -8.08
CA THR A 90 16.03 10.71 -7.42
C THR A 90 17.55 10.74 -7.29
N LYS A 91 18.18 9.62 -6.95
CA LYS A 91 19.64 9.51 -6.85
C LYS A 91 20.32 9.62 -8.21
N VAL A 92 19.78 8.92 -9.20
CA VAL A 92 20.27 8.93 -10.58
C VAL A 92 20.19 10.34 -11.15
N ASN A 93 19.06 11.03 -10.99
CA ASN A 93 18.92 12.42 -11.43
C ASN A 93 19.85 13.37 -10.65
N ALA A 94 20.04 13.15 -9.34
CA ALA A 94 20.96 13.96 -8.56
C ALA A 94 22.42 13.80 -9.01
N ALA A 95 22.79 12.61 -9.49
CA ALA A 95 24.10 12.32 -10.05
C ALA A 95 24.26 12.88 -11.48
N HIS A 96 23.28 12.66 -12.35
CA HIS A 96 23.29 13.16 -13.73
C HIS A 96 23.05 14.66 -13.88
N LEU A 97 22.77 15.39 -12.79
CA LEU A 97 22.89 16.86 -12.79
C LEU A 97 24.31 17.34 -13.11
N LEU A 98 25.31 16.44 -13.08
CA LEU A 98 26.71 16.73 -13.37
C LEU A 98 27.16 16.28 -14.78
N ASP A 99 26.36 15.47 -15.50
CA ASP A 99 26.72 14.91 -16.81
C ASP A 99 25.80 15.42 -17.94
N GLY A 100 26.10 16.63 -18.41
CA GLY A 100 26.13 17.07 -19.82
C GLY A 100 25.20 16.50 -20.92
N ALA A 101 23.93 16.21 -20.67
CA ALA A 101 22.96 15.92 -21.74
C ALA A 101 21.84 16.98 -21.81
N GLU A 102 22.01 17.90 -22.76
CA GLU A 102 21.04 18.86 -23.29
C GLU A 102 19.69 18.18 -23.59
N THR A 103 18.78 18.15 -22.63
CA THR A 103 17.36 17.87 -22.87
C THR A 103 16.53 18.86 -22.05
N GLY A 104 15.83 19.74 -22.77
CA GLY A 104 14.85 20.72 -22.32
C GLY A 104 14.80 20.96 -20.81
N GLY A 105 15.41 22.08 -20.39
CA GLY A 105 15.61 22.47 -19.00
C GLY A 105 14.44 22.17 -18.07
N PRO A 106 14.70 21.94 -16.76
CA PRO A 106 13.67 21.49 -15.84
C PRO A 106 12.55 22.53 -15.85
N ALA A 107 11.42 22.16 -16.45
CA ALA A 107 10.18 22.92 -16.28
C ALA A 107 9.94 22.89 -14.77
N ALA A 108 10.35 23.97 -14.10
CA ALA A 108 10.36 24.10 -12.66
C ALA A 108 8.97 23.70 -12.20
N ALA A 109 8.88 22.50 -11.60
CA ALA A 109 7.61 21.97 -11.17
C ALA A 109 7.11 22.92 -10.09
N LYS A 110 6.25 23.87 -10.47
CA LYS A 110 5.58 24.80 -9.56
C LYS A 110 4.98 23.94 -8.47
N LYS A 111 5.64 23.86 -7.32
CA LYS A 111 5.15 23.12 -6.16
C LYS A 111 3.88 23.81 -5.75
N ARG A 112 2.76 23.25 -6.19
CA ARG A 112 1.44 23.68 -5.81
C ARG A 112 1.37 23.66 -4.29
N THR A 113 1.25 24.84 -3.70
CA THR A 113 1.07 25.03 -2.26
C THR A 113 -0.04 24.12 -1.75
N THR A 114 0.02 23.70 -0.49
CA THR A 114 -1.02 22.87 0.15
C THR A 114 -2.42 23.47 -0.02
N ALA A 115 -2.52 24.80 -0.05
CA ALA A 115 -3.70 25.57 -0.39
C ALA A 115 -4.20 25.31 -1.83
N SER A 116 -3.33 25.43 -2.84
CA SER A 116 -3.70 25.15 -4.23
C SER A 116 -4.00 23.66 -4.48
N LYS A 117 -3.39 22.74 -3.71
CA LYS A 117 -3.71 21.30 -3.72
C LYS A 117 -5.11 21.04 -3.17
N THR A 118 -5.48 21.69 -2.07
CA THR A 118 -6.80 21.59 -1.45
C THR A 118 -7.89 22.23 -2.31
N ALA A 119 -7.62 23.41 -2.91
CA ALA A 119 -8.53 24.08 -3.83
C ALA A 119 -8.84 23.22 -5.07
N GLN A 120 -7.83 22.56 -5.66
CA GLN A 120 -8.08 21.69 -6.81
C GLN A 120 -8.74 20.37 -6.43
N ARG A 121 -8.49 19.82 -5.23
CA ARG A 121 -9.26 18.68 -4.72
C ARG A 121 -10.73 19.05 -4.52
N LYS A 122 -11.02 20.25 -4.00
CA LYS A 122 -12.39 20.80 -3.92
C LYS A 122 -13.00 20.99 -5.31
N LYS A 123 -12.26 21.54 -6.28
CA LYS A 123 -12.72 21.73 -7.68
C LYS A 123 -13.02 20.39 -8.37
N VAL A 124 -12.16 19.39 -8.20
CA VAL A 124 -12.36 18.04 -8.75
C VAL A 124 -13.48 17.28 -8.02
N ALA A 125 -13.66 17.50 -6.71
CA ALA A 125 -14.79 16.96 -5.97
C ALA A 125 -16.11 17.61 -6.39
N ALA A 126 -16.14 18.92 -6.62
CA ALA A 126 -17.30 19.65 -7.15
C ALA A 126 -17.63 19.22 -8.59
N ALA A 127 -16.61 19.03 -9.44
CA ALA A 127 -16.79 18.50 -10.79
C ALA A 127 -17.24 17.03 -10.80
N LYS A 128 -16.78 16.21 -9.84
CA LYS A 128 -17.31 14.84 -9.64
C LYS A 128 -18.73 14.86 -9.09
N ALA A 129 -19.09 15.83 -8.25
CA ALA A 129 -20.45 15.97 -7.73
C ALA A 129 -21.43 16.43 -8.83
N SER A 130 -21.03 17.36 -9.70
CA SER A 130 -21.85 17.77 -10.85
C SER A 130 -21.94 16.69 -11.92
N LYS A 131 -20.86 15.94 -12.16
CA LYS A 131 -20.89 14.74 -13.03
C LYS A 131 -21.68 13.59 -12.43
N ALA A 132 -21.67 13.43 -11.11
CA ALA A 132 -22.54 12.48 -10.40
C ALA A 132 -24.01 12.93 -10.39
N ALA A 133 -24.31 14.23 -10.45
CA ALA A 133 -25.68 14.72 -10.64
C ALA A 133 -26.19 14.44 -12.07
N ALA A 134 -25.33 14.59 -13.08
CA ALA A 134 -25.66 14.23 -14.48
C ALA A 134 -25.79 12.71 -14.71
N GLY A 135 -25.01 11.89 -13.99
CA GLY A 135 -25.06 10.42 -14.08
C GLY A 135 -26.12 9.73 -13.21
N LYS A 136 -26.83 10.45 -12.34
CA LYS A 136 -27.82 9.87 -11.41
C LYS A 136 -29.25 9.84 -11.96
N ALA A 137 -29.42 10.07 -13.26
CA ALA A 137 -30.71 9.93 -13.92
C ALA A 137 -30.99 8.50 -14.42
N THR A 138 -29.98 7.65 -14.62
CA THR A 138 -30.15 6.38 -15.37
C THR A 138 -29.95 5.08 -14.58
N ASP A 139 -29.45 5.09 -13.33
CA ASP A 139 -29.22 3.81 -12.62
C ASP A 139 -29.41 3.87 -11.10
N ARG A 140 -30.60 4.27 -10.64
CA ARG A 140 -31.04 4.08 -9.25
C ARG A 140 -32.43 3.44 -9.27
N PRO A 141 -32.64 2.26 -8.65
CA PRO A 141 -33.93 1.57 -8.76
C PRO A 141 -35.02 2.44 -8.14
N ARG A 142 -35.88 2.99 -9.01
CA ARG A 142 -37.06 3.79 -8.64
C ARG A 142 -38.23 2.93 -8.14
N THR A 143 -38.04 1.61 -8.00
CA THR A 143 -39.08 0.71 -7.52
C THR A 143 -39.18 0.75 -5.98
N ALA A 144 -40.41 0.72 -5.46
CA ALA A 144 -40.70 0.77 -4.03
C ALA A 144 -39.92 -0.30 -3.21
N ALA A 145 -39.66 -1.47 -3.82
CA ALA A 145 -38.86 -2.54 -3.23
C ALA A 145 -37.39 -2.15 -2.94
N GLY A 146 -36.79 -1.29 -3.77
CA GLY A 146 -35.43 -0.80 -3.56
C GLY A 146 -35.32 0.19 -2.40
N LYS A 147 -36.32 1.05 -2.23
CA LYS A 147 -36.42 1.98 -1.09
C LYS A 147 -36.61 1.23 0.23
N ALA A 148 -37.42 0.18 0.24
CA ALA A 148 -37.64 -0.66 1.41
C ALA A 148 -36.35 -1.36 1.89
N LYS A 149 -35.55 -1.93 0.98
CA LYS A 149 -34.26 -2.58 1.35
C LYS A 149 -33.24 -1.61 1.96
N VAL A 150 -33.19 -0.37 1.46
CA VAL A 150 -32.32 0.68 2.00
C VAL A 150 -32.82 1.18 3.36
N ALA A 151 -34.13 1.26 3.57
CA ALA A 151 -34.70 1.61 4.87
C ALA A 151 -34.42 0.54 5.94
N VAL A 152 -34.61 -0.74 5.61
CA VAL A 152 -34.35 -1.87 6.53
C VAL A 152 -32.87 -1.92 6.96
N THR A 153 -31.94 -1.65 6.02
CA THR A 153 -30.49 -1.63 6.33
C THR A 153 -30.04 -0.39 7.11
N ARG A 154 -30.82 0.71 7.08
CA ARG A 154 -30.57 1.90 7.90
C ARG A 154 -31.06 1.70 9.33
N ALA A 155 -32.28 1.16 9.50
CA ALA A 155 -32.85 0.83 10.81
C ALA A 155 -32.02 -0.21 11.57
N SER A 156 -31.43 -1.20 10.87
CA SER A 156 -30.53 -2.18 11.51
C SER A 156 -29.21 -1.58 12.00
N ARG A 157 -28.67 -0.56 11.30
CA ARG A 157 -27.47 0.16 11.75
C ARG A 157 -27.76 1.09 12.94
N GLU A 158 -28.94 1.68 12.97
CA GLU A 158 -29.35 2.60 14.03
C GLU A 158 -29.66 1.86 15.34
N SER A 159 -30.32 0.70 15.25
CA SER A 159 -30.49 -0.22 16.38
C SER A 159 -29.17 -0.82 16.87
N ALA A 160 -28.24 -1.15 15.97
CA ALA A 160 -26.89 -1.57 16.35
C ALA A 160 -26.09 -0.43 17.03
N ALA A 161 -26.27 0.82 16.60
CA ALA A 161 -25.65 1.99 17.23
C ALA A 161 -26.26 2.29 18.61
N ALA A 162 -27.57 2.13 18.78
CA ALA A 162 -28.27 2.28 20.06
C ALA A 162 -27.81 1.21 21.07
N ARG A 163 -27.66 -0.06 20.66
CA ARG A 163 -27.10 -1.13 21.51
C ARG A 163 -25.66 -0.84 21.93
N ARG A 164 -24.84 -0.25 21.06
CA ARG A 164 -23.46 0.16 21.42
C ARG A 164 -23.43 1.33 22.40
N ARG A 165 -24.37 2.29 22.28
CA ARG A 165 -24.52 3.41 23.22
C ARG A 165 -25.02 2.96 24.60
N ALA A 166 -25.98 2.03 24.65
CA ALA A 166 -26.45 1.45 25.91
C ALA A 166 -25.36 0.63 26.62
N LYS A 167 -24.49 -0.05 25.85
CA LYS A 167 -23.34 -0.77 26.42
C LYS A 167 -22.27 0.16 26.98
N SER A 168 -22.08 1.36 26.41
CA SER A 168 -21.14 2.35 26.96
C SER A 168 -21.64 3.05 28.22
N THR A 169 -22.96 3.13 28.45
CA THR A 169 -23.54 3.76 29.65
C THR A 169 -23.63 2.82 30.85
N GLY A 170 -23.65 1.49 30.64
CA GLY A 170 -23.62 0.52 31.74
C GLY A 170 -22.22 0.25 32.30
N GLU A 171 -21.16 0.69 31.62
CA GLU A 171 -19.77 0.48 32.04
C GLU A 171 -19.24 1.62 32.92
N SER A 172 -19.98 2.74 33.02
CA SER A 172 -19.65 3.88 33.90
C SER A 172 -20.22 3.78 35.32
N ASP A 173 -21.23 2.94 35.57
CA ASP A 173 -21.82 2.75 36.91
C ASP A 173 -21.12 1.67 37.75
N SER A 174 -20.11 0.98 37.19
CA SER A 174 -19.39 -0.11 37.90
C SER A 174 -18.03 0.32 38.49
N SER A 175 -17.74 1.63 38.58
CA SER A 175 -16.45 2.14 39.09
C SER A 175 -16.53 2.99 40.36
N GLU A 176 -17.67 3.04 41.04
CA GLU A 176 -17.78 3.59 42.40
C GLU A 176 -18.37 2.51 43.32
N GLY A 177 -17.49 1.71 43.91
CA GLY A 177 -17.79 0.67 44.88
C GLY A 177 -16.51 0.18 45.53
#